data_AF-A0AAW0GNE6-F1
#
_entry.id   AF-A0AAW0GNE6-F1
#
_cell.length_a   1.000
_cell.length_b   1.000
_cell.length_c   1.000
_cell.angle_alpha   90.00
_cell.angle_beta   90.00
_cell.angle_gamma   90.00
#
_symmetry.space_group_name_H-M   'P 1'
#
loop_
_entity.id
_entity.type
_entity.pdbx_description
1 polymer ?
#
loop_
_entity_poly.entity_id
_entity_poly.type
_entity_poly.pdbx_seq_one_letter_code
_entity_poly.pdbx_strand_id
1 'polypeptide(L)'
;MMLIIFPILLSFLGRIQLSHAQQCRLLVGNNNSGTGTPGGALGSPTPTSGSTGTSSSASTAAATPTLAPFNYGKDTIRGVNLGGWFVLEPWITPSLFQNTNDTSIVDEFTLGQKLDNDTALDILQNHWETWITEDDFKAIKAAGLNHVRIPLGYWSVPMTSADTNFTTSVAPFTPGAWPYFVQALNWAKQNGLHTIVDLHGAPGSQNGFDNSGQLTSNPTWGTDQTSVSRTLDIVRVITKKVGG
;
A
#
# COMPACT_ATOMS: atom_id res chain seq x y z
N MET A 1 44.14 -49.86 21.20
CA MET A 1 42.82 -50.55 21.19
C MET A 1 41.88 -49.63 21.96
N MET A 2 41.16 -48.70 21.31
CA MET A 2 39.98 -48.96 20.49
C MET A 2 39.85 -47.88 19.41
N LEU A 3 39.48 -48.33 18.20
CA LEU A 3 39.32 -47.58 16.96
C LEU A 3 37.82 -47.29 16.78
N ILE A 4 37.39 -46.05 16.51
CA ILE A 4 36.10 -45.78 15.84
C ILE A 4 36.26 -44.64 14.84
N ILE A 5 35.91 -44.98 13.60
CA ILE A 5 35.88 -44.21 12.35
C ILE A 5 34.53 -43.46 12.25
N PHE A 6 34.46 -42.24 11.71
CA PHE A 6 33.31 -41.69 10.93
C PHE A 6 33.80 -40.40 10.19
N PRO A 7 33.13 -39.90 9.13
CA PRO A 7 33.69 -39.85 7.79
C PRO A 7 33.81 -38.42 7.24
N ILE A 8 34.52 -38.32 6.12
CA ILE A 8 34.55 -37.16 5.23
C ILE A 8 33.12 -36.90 4.73
N LEU A 9 32.54 -35.74 5.05
CA LEU A 9 31.32 -35.25 4.42
C LEU A 9 31.62 -34.04 3.54
N LEU A 10 31.34 -34.29 2.26
CA LEU A 10 31.42 -33.46 1.08
C LEU A 10 30.74 -32.09 1.27
N SER A 11 31.48 -31.01 1.04
CA SER A 11 30.99 -29.63 0.99
C SER A 11 30.15 -29.40 -0.27
N PHE A 12 28.82 -29.56 -0.14
CA PHE A 12 27.88 -29.00 -1.10
C PHE A 12 27.64 -27.53 -0.76
N LEU A 13 28.34 -26.64 -1.50
CA LEU A 13 27.96 -25.22 -1.65
C LEU A 13 26.67 -25.15 -2.46
N GLY A 14 25.54 -25.43 -1.81
CA GLY A 14 24.23 -25.07 -2.32
C GLY A 14 24.08 -23.56 -2.22
N ARG A 15 24.04 -22.88 -3.36
CA ARG A 15 23.67 -21.47 -3.45
C ARG A 15 22.31 -21.29 -2.78
N ILE A 16 22.27 -20.61 -1.63
CA ILE A 16 21.02 -20.04 -1.11
C ILE A 16 20.63 -18.96 -2.12
N GLN A 17 19.74 -19.33 -3.05
CA GLN A 17 19.01 -18.36 -3.84
C GLN A 17 18.19 -17.54 -2.84
N LEU A 18 18.57 -16.27 -2.63
CA LEU A 18 17.64 -15.28 -2.09
C LEU A 18 16.44 -15.26 -3.02
N SER A 19 15.35 -15.91 -2.62
CA SER A 19 14.06 -15.65 -3.22
C SER A 19 13.75 -14.20 -2.88
N HIS A 20 13.95 -13.32 -3.86
CA HIS A 20 13.41 -11.98 -3.79
C HIS A 20 11.89 -12.17 -3.62
N ALA A 21 11.31 -11.56 -2.59
CA ALA A 21 9.87 -11.45 -2.50
C ALA A 21 9.43 -10.66 -3.74
N GLN A 22 9.09 -11.36 -4.82
CA GLN A 22 8.43 -10.74 -5.96
C GLN A 22 7.10 -10.24 -5.42
N GLN A 23 6.87 -8.94 -5.51
CA GLN A 23 5.59 -8.32 -5.28
C GLN A 23 4.54 -9.14 -6.04
N CYS A 24 3.65 -9.82 -5.32
CA CYS A 24 2.60 -10.66 -5.89
C CYS A 24 1.57 -9.73 -6.55
N ARG A 25 1.90 -9.28 -7.77
CA ARG A 25 1.00 -8.42 -8.55
C ARG A 25 -0.04 -9.28 -9.23
N LEU A 26 -1.31 -8.91 -9.07
CA LEU A 26 -2.40 -9.56 -9.75
C LEU A 26 -2.32 -9.21 -11.25
N LEU A 27 -1.94 -10.18 -12.08
CA LEU A 27 -1.92 -10.03 -13.52
C LEU A 27 -3.22 -10.56 -14.12
N VAL A 28 -3.87 -9.76 -14.97
CA VAL A 28 -5.02 -10.22 -15.76
C VAL A 28 -4.49 -11.16 -16.85
N GLY A 29 -4.91 -12.43 -16.81
CA GLY A 29 -4.55 -13.40 -17.85
C GLY A 29 -5.24 -13.09 -19.17
N ASN A 30 -4.52 -12.53 -20.14
CA ASN A 30 -5.02 -12.35 -21.50
C ASN A 30 -4.94 -13.68 -22.28
N ASN A 31 -6.04 -14.43 -22.35
CA ASN A 31 -6.20 -15.50 -23.33
C ASN A 31 -6.65 -14.89 -24.67
N ASN A 32 -5.71 -14.40 -25.49
CA ASN A 32 -5.98 -14.12 -26.90
C ASN A 32 -4.72 -14.29 -27.74
N SER A 33 -4.48 -15.51 -28.22
CA SER A 33 -3.54 -15.81 -29.29
C SER A 33 -4.29 -15.89 -30.62
N GLY A 34 -4.47 -14.74 -31.25
CA GLY A 34 -4.96 -14.60 -32.62
C GLY A 34 -3.80 -14.28 -33.56
N THR A 35 -3.48 -15.23 -34.44
CA THR A 35 -2.47 -15.19 -35.50
C THR A 35 -2.83 -14.20 -36.62
N GLY A 36 -1.88 -13.40 -37.09
CA GLY A 36 -2.01 -12.60 -38.32
C GLY A 36 -0.71 -11.93 -38.76
N THR A 37 -0.11 -12.45 -39.82
CA THR A 37 1.14 -12.04 -40.51
C THR A 37 0.98 -10.80 -41.42
N PRO A 38 2.08 -10.21 -41.95
CA PRO A 38 2.16 -8.84 -42.47
C PRO A 38 2.19 -8.71 -44.01
N GLY A 39 1.85 -7.50 -44.49
CA GLY A 39 2.12 -6.98 -45.85
C GLY A 39 1.57 -5.55 -45.97
N GLY A 40 2.09 -4.58 -46.71
CA GLY A 40 3.20 -4.46 -47.66
C GLY A 40 3.01 -3.14 -48.45
N ALA A 41 4.03 -2.27 -48.44
CA ALA A 41 4.45 -1.21 -49.39
C ALA A 41 3.49 -0.17 -50.06
N LEU A 42 3.85 1.11 -49.84
CA LEU A 42 4.11 2.25 -50.75
C LEU A 42 3.16 2.65 -51.91
N GLY A 43 2.74 3.92 -51.88
CA GLY A 43 2.34 4.72 -53.05
C GLY A 43 1.92 6.16 -52.71
N SER A 44 2.60 7.17 -53.25
CA SER A 44 2.16 8.60 -53.32
C SER A 44 1.65 8.90 -54.74
N PRO A 45 0.70 9.84 -54.91
CA PRO A 45 1.07 11.24 -55.22
C PRO A 45 0.14 12.33 -54.62
N THR A 46 0.64 13.58 -54.59
CA THR A 46 0.01 14.87 -54.18
C THR A 46 -0.81 15.51 -55.34
N PRO A 47 -1.42 16.72 -55.23
CA PRO A 47 -2.13 17.40 -54.12
C PRO A 47 -3.56 17.88 -54.53
N THR A 48 -4.49 18.05 -53.58
CA THR A 48 -5.64 18.96 -53.75
C THR A 48 -6.05 19.60 -52.43
N SER A 49 -6.15 20.92 -52.43
CA SER A 49 -6.65 21.77 -51.36
C SER A 49 -8.09 21.41 -50.98
N GLY A 50 -8.32 21.22 -49.67
CA GLY A 50 -9.65 21.06 -49.09
C GLY A 50 -9.59 21.43 -47.61
N SER A 51 -10.29 22.50 -47.25
CA SER A 51 -10.54 22.94 -45.88
C SER A 51 -11.21 21.81 -45.08
N THR A 52 -10.57 21.31 -44.03
CA THR A 52 -11.21 20.45 -43.03
C THR A 52 -10.79 20.90 -41.64
N GLY A 53 -11.80 21.29 -40.85
CA GLY A 53 -11.65 21.81 -39.51
C GLY A 53 -10.92 20.86 -38.57
N THR A 54 -10.16 21.46 -37.67
CA THR A 54 -9.66 20.84 -36.45
C THR A 54 -10.85 20.36 -35.61
N SER A 55 -11.24 19.10 -35.78
CA SER A 55 -11.99 18.36 -34.78
C SER A 55 -11.04 18.05 -33.62
N SER A 56 -10.92 18.99 -32.70
CA SER A 56 -10.43 18.68 -31.36
C SER A 56 -11.43 17.70 -30.74
N SER A 57 -11.14 16.41 -30.80
CA SER A 57 -11.80 15.42 -29.98
C SER A 57 -11.41 15.71 -28.52
N ALA A 58 -12.21 16.56 -27.88
CA ALA A 58 -12.18 16.68 -26.43
C ALA A 58 -12.43 15.27 -25.88
N SER A 59 -11.42 14.67 -25.24
CA SER A 59 -11.66 13.46 -24.46
C SER A 59 -12.58 13.88 -23.33
N THR A 60 -13.87 13.57 -23.46
CA THR A 60 -14.80 13.70 -22.36
C THR A 60 -14.25 12.84 -21.24
N ALA A 61 -13.69 13.47 -20.19
CA ALA A 61 -13.29 12.75 -18.99
C ALA A 61 -14.51 11.94 -18.55
N ALA A 62 -14.37 10.61 -18.52
CA ALA A 62 -15.46 9.73 -18.11
C ALA A 62 -15.93 10.19 -16.73
N ALA A 63 -17.24 10.41 -16.58
CA ALA A 63 -17.81 10.85 -15.31
C ALA A 63 -17.44 9.83 -14.23
N THR A 64 -16.86 10.30 -13.11
CA THR A 64 -16.52 9.44 -11.98
C THR A 64 -17.79 8.68 -11.57
N PRO A 65 -17.78 7.34 -11.57
CA PRO A 65 -18.96 6.57 -11.22
C PRO A 65 -19.40 6.92 -9.79
N THR A 66 -20.68 7.22 -9.62
CA THR A 66 -21.30 7.33 -8.29
C THR A 66 -21.55 5.91 -7.79
N LEU A 67 -20.76 5.46 -6.82
CA LEU A 67 -20.93 4.17 -6.18
C LEU A 67 -22.08 4.26 -5.17
N ALA A 68 -23.16 3.50 -5.37
CA ALA A 68 -24.26 3.43 -4.41
C ALA A 68 -23.76 2.85 -3.07
N PRO A 69 -24.30 3.25 -1.91
CA PRO A 69 -23.91 2.65 -0.62
C PRO A 69 -24.06 1.13 -0.63
N PHE A 70 -23.10 0.42 -0.02
CA PHE A 70 -23.11 -1.04 0.07
C PHE A 70 -24.14 -1.53 1.10
N ASN A 71 -24.87 -2.61 0.81
CA ASN A 71 -25.89 -3.16 1.70
C ASN A 71 -25.30 -4.19 2.67
N TYR A 72 -24.60 -3.72 3.70
CA TYR A 72 -24.00 -4.58 4.71
C TYR A 72 -25.05 -5.50 5.36
N GLY A 73 -24.70 -6.78 5.50
CA GLY A 73 -25.59 -7.83 6.02
C GLY A 73 -26.55 -8.45 5.00
N LYS A 74 -26.61 -7.93 3.77
CA LYS A 74 -27.35 -8.52 2.64
C LYS A 74 -26.43 -8.92 1.50
N ASP A 75 -25.56 -8.01 1.08
CA ASP A 75 -24.61 -8.24 0.01
C ASP A 75 -23.32 -8.87 0.54
N THR A 76 -22.67 -9.69 -0.29
CA THR A 76 -21.41 -10.37 0.06
C THR A 76 -20.20 -9.49 -0.27
N ILE A 77 -19.34 -9.29 0.73
CA ILE A 77 -18.03 -8.67 0.53
C ILE A 77 -17.08 -9.68 -0.11
N ARG A 78 -16.45 -9.28 -1.22
CA ARG A 78 -15.35 -9.99 -1.87
C ARG A 78 -14.22 -8.99 -2.04
N GLY A 79 -13.26 -9.03 -1.13
CA GLY A 79 -12.21 -8.02 -1.08
C GLY A 79 -10.86 -8.55 -0.69
N VAL A 80 -9.87 -7.66 -0.78
CA VAL A 80 -8.48 -7.89 -0.42
C VAL A 80 -7.98 -6.78 0.49
N ASN A 81 -6.94 -7.07 1.27
CA ASN A 81 -6.23 -6.07 2.06
C ASN A 81 -5.09 -5.47 1.23
N LEU A 82 -4.92 -4.16 1.29
CA LEU A 82 -3.74 -3.47 0.73
C LEU A 82 -2.65 -3.38 1.80
N GLY A 83 -2.23 -4.53 2.31
CA GLY A 83 -1.26 -4.67 3.40
C GLY A 83 0.16 -4.24 3.03
N GLY A 84 0.96 -3.88 4.03
CA GLY A 84 2.34 -3.42 3.84
C GLY A 84 2.48 -2.05 3.19
N TRP A 85 1.39 -1.31 2.93
CA TRP A 85 1.43 -0.03 2.23
C TRP A 85 1.61 1.18 3.16
N PHE A 86 0.62 1.48 4.00
CA PHE A 86 0.66 2.60 4.95
C PHE A 86 0.93 2.17 6.41
N VAL A 87 1.18 0.88 6.60
CA VAL A 87 1.82 0.31 7.79
C VAL A 87 2.77 -0.76 7.27
N LEU A 88 4.06 -0.63 7.58
CA LEU A 88 5.07 -1.57 7.12
C LEU A 88 5.06 -2.84 7.97
N GLU A 89 5.13 -3.98 7.28
CA GLU A 89 5.23 -5.30 7.91
C GLU A 89 6.44 -6.01 7.29
N PRO A 90 7.50 -6.34 8.08
CA PRO A 90 8.73 -6.91 7.54
C PRO A 90 8.53 -8.20 6.73
N TRP A 91 7.48 -8.97 7.02
CA TRP A 91 7.18 -10.19 6.29
C TRP A 91 6.50 -9.93 4.94
N ILE A 92 5.84 -8.78 4.75
CA ILE A 92 5.21 -8.36 3.48
C ILE A 92 6.22 -7.63 2.59
N THR A 93 6.97 -6.68 3.16
CA THR A 93 7.94 -5.83 2.44
C THR A 93 9.36 -5.98 2.99
N PRO A 94 9.93 -7.20 3.00
CA PRO A 94 11.21 -7.47 3.67
C PRO A 94 12.37 -6.64 3.13
N SER A 95 12.35 -6.25 1.85
CA SER A 95 13.40 -5.43 1.26
C SER A 95 13.54 -4.05 1.91
N LEU A 96 12.45 -3.44 2.40
CA LEU A 96 12.53 -2.14 3.09
C LEU A 96 13.35 -2.22 4.37
N PHE A 97 13.31 -3.37 5.04
CA PHE A 97 14.00 -3.62 6.30
C PHE A 97 15.42 -4.15 6.05
N GLN A 98 15.57 -5.12 5.14
CA GLN A 98 16.87 -5.72 4.82
C GLN A 98 17.85 -4.72 4.20
N ASN A 99 17.36 -3.80 3.36
CA ASN A 99 18.21 -2.80 2.70
C ASN A 99 18.76 -1.74 3.65
N THR A 100 18.23 -1.64 4.88
CA THR A 100 18.82 -0.78 5.92
C THR A 100 20.17 -1.31 6.42
N ASN A 101 20.46 -2.60 6.21
CA ASN A 101 21.59 -3.32 6.81
C ASN A 101 21.63 -3.23 8.36
N ASP A 102 20.50 -2.95 9.01
CA ASP A 102 20.37 -2.95 10.47
C ASP A 102 19.27 -3.93 10.92
N THR A 103 19.69 -5.05 11.50
CA THR A 103 18.77 -6.10 11.98
C THR A 103 17.95 -5.69 13.20
N SER A 104 18.24 -4.52 13.80
CA SER A 104 17.47 -3.97 14.91
C SER A 104 16.30 -3.08 14.47
N ILE A 105 16.14 -2.86 13.16
CA ILE A 105 14.92 -2.29 12.56
C ILE A 105 13.96 -3.44 12.29
N VAL A 106 12.96 -3.60 13.17
CA VAL A 106 12.04 -4.75 13.19
C VAL A 106 10.58 -4.37 12.92
N ASP A 107 10.29 -3.08 12.86
CA ASP A 107 8.96 -2.49 12.62
C ASP A 107 9.13 -1.04 12.12
N GLU A 108 8.03 -0.39 11.75
CA GLU A 108 8.05 0.99 11.26
C GLU A 108 8.48 2.00 12.34
N PHE A 109 8.21 1.71 13.61
CA PHE A 109 8.63 2.53 14.74
C PHE A 109 10.15 2.58 14.85
N THR A 110 10.81 1.44 14.88
CA THR A 110 12.28 1.32 14.94
C THR A 110 12.95 1.82 13.67
N LEU A 111 12.30 1.72 12.51
CA LEU A 111 12.77 2.36 11.27
C LEU A 111 12.90 3.87 11.47
N GLY A 112 11.84 4.52 11.96
CA GLY A 112 11.86 5.96 12.25
C GLY A 112 12.79 6.36 13.40
N GLN A 113 13.11 5.44 14.32
CA GLN A 113 14.09 5.71 15.39
C GLN A 113 15.54 5.66 14.91
N LYS A 114 15.84 4.79 13.94
CA LYS A 114 17.21 4.39 13.60
C LYS A 114 17.73 5.02 12.33
N LEU A 115 16.84 5.34 11.39
CA LEU A 115 17.18 6.10 10.21
C LEU A 115 17.08 7.60 10.52
N ASP A 116 17.89 8.41 9.85
CA ASP A 116 17.64 9.84 9.80
C ASP A 116 16.32 10.13 9.06
N ASN A 117 15.70 11.27 9.37
CA ASN A 117 14.36 11.59 8.89
C ASN A 117 14.29 11.69 7.36
N ASP A 118 15.32 12.25 6.71
CA ASP A 118 15.33 12.43 5.26
C ASP A 118 15.45 11.08 4.55
N THR A 119 16.35 10.20 5.02
CA THR A 119 16.47 8.84 4.49
C THR A 119 15.19 8.01 4.70
N ALA A 120 14.59 8.08 5.89
CA ALA A 120 13.33 7.39 6.16
C ALA A 120 12.21 7.90 5.24
N LEU A 121 12.12 9.21 5.04
CA LEU A 121 11.12 9.83 4.17
C LEU A 121 11.31 9.43 2.71
N ASP A 122 12.54 9.45 2.19
CA ASP A 122 12.83 9.06 0.81
C ASP A 122 12.44 7.60 0.54
N ILE A 123 12.78 6.69 1.46
CA ILE A 123 12.41 5.27 1.38
C ILE A 123 10.88 5.12 1.37
N LEU A 124 10.19 5.80 2.30
CA LEU A 124 8.75 5.69 2.47
C LEU A 124 7.98 6.34 1.32
N GLN A 125 8.42 7.48 0.80
CA GLN A 125 7.79 8.13 -0.35
C GLN A 125 7.87 7.24 -1.59
N ASN A 126 9.05 6.72 -1.91
CA ASN A 126 9.19 5.77 -3.03
C ASN A 126 8.32 4.53 -2.83
N HIS A 127 8.22 4.01 -1.60
CA HIS A 127 7.36 2.88 -1.28
C HIS A 127 5.87 3.22 -1.47
N TRP A 128 5.39 4.35 -0.94
CA TRP A 128 4.00 4.77 -1.07
C TRP A 128 3.60 5.00 -2.53
N GLU A 129 4.52 5.51 -3.36
CA GLU A 129 4.31 5.75 -4.79
C GLU A 129 4.24 4.48 -5.64
N THR A 130 4.96 3.42 -5.24
CA THR A 130 5.21 2.27 -6.13
C THR A 130 4.64 0.94 -5.65
N TRP A 131 4.33 0.79 -4.35
CA TRP A 131 3.85 -0.47 -3.80
C TRP A 131 2.44 -0.84 -4.25
N ILE A 132 1.53 0.13 -4.27
CA ILE A 132 0.19 -0.04 -4.83
C ILE A 132 -0.11 1.16 -5.71
N THR A 133 -0.58 0.88 -6.92
CA THR A 133 -0.90 1.87 -7.95
C THR A 133 -2.34 1.72 -8.41
N GLU A 134 -2.84 2.66 -9.21
CA GLU A 134 -4.18 2.56 -9.80
C GLU A 134 -4.40 1.24 -10.57
N ASP A 135 -3.36 0.73 -11.22
CA ASP A 135 -3.44 -0.50 -11.99
C ASP A 135 -3.76 -1.72 -11.11
N ASP A 136 -3.36 -1.71 -9.84
CA ASP A 136 -3.72 -2.75 -8.88
C ASP A 136 -5.21 -2.67 -8.53
N PHE A 137 -5.80 -1.47 -8.43
CA PHE A 137 -7.25 -1.30 -8.27
C PHE A 137 -8.03 -1.78 -9.51
N LYS A 138 -7.53 -1.50 -10.71
CA LYS A 138 -8.10 -2.02 -11.96
C LYS A 138 -8.06 -3.55 -11.98
N ALA A 139 -6.94 -4.15 -11.57
CA ALA A 139 -6.78 -5.60 -11.50
C ALA A 139 -7.71 -6.24 -10.46
N ILE A 140 -7.82 -5.65 -9.26
CA ILE A 140 -8.76 -6.07 -8.21
C ILE A 140 -10.19 -6.09 -8.75
N LYS A 141 -10.60 -5.03 -9.44
CA LYS A 141 -11.93 -4.96 -10.06
C LYS A 141 -12.10 -6.01 -11.17
N ALA A 142 -11.11 -6.16 -12.04
CA ALA A 142 -11.13 -7.14 -13.13
C ALA A 142 -11.23 -8.59 -12.64
N ALA A 143 -10.67 -8.90 -11.46
CA ALA A 143 -10.84 -10.18 -10.79
C ALA A 143 -12.23 -10.40 -10.16
N GLY A 144 -13.16 -9.45 -10.31
CA GLY A 144 -14.53 -9.55 -9.80
C GLY A 144 -14.68 -9.24 -8.31
N LEU A 145 -13.66 -8.62 -7.69
CA LEU A 145 -13.73 -8.13 -6.32
C LEU A 145 -14.53 -6.82 -6.25
N ASN A 146 -15.10 -6.54 -5.08
CA ASN A 146 -15.94 -5.37 -4.83
C ASN A 146 -15.46 -4.51 -3.66
N HIS A 147 -14.45 -4.94 -2.90
CA HIS A 147 -13.91 -4.22 -1.75
C HIS A 147 -12.39 -4.20 -1.69
N VAL A 148 -11.85 -3.14 -1.11
CA VAL A 148 -10.50 -3.11 -0.56
C VAL A 148 -10.56 -2.71 0.92
N ARG A 149 -9.70 -3.30 1.75
CA ARG A 149 -9.42 -2.83 3.11
C ARG A 149 -8.04 -2.18 3.12
N ILE A 150 -7.95 -0.97 3.64
CA ILE A 150 -6.74 -0.15 3.63
C ILE A 150 -6.28 0.10 5.07
N PRO A 151 -5.29 -0.66 5.57
CA PRO A 151 -4.61 -0.40 6.83
C PRO A 151 -3.93 0.97 6.81
N LEU A 152 -4.16 1.78 7.84
CA LEU A 152 -3.57 3.11 8.00
C LEU A 152 -3.07 3.29 9.43
N GLY A 153 -1.78 3.61 9.59
CA GLY A 153 -1.22 3.95 10.90
C GLY A 153 -1.63 5.35 11.36
N TYR A 154 -1.84 5.54 12.67
CA TYR A 154 -2.25 6.85 13.20
C TYR A 154 -1.26 7.98 12.85
N TRP A 155 0.02 7.63 12.68
CA TRP A 155 1.10 8.57 12.34
C TRP A 155 0.96 9.21 10.96
N SER A 156 0.13 8.62 10.10
CA SER A 156 -0.16 9.14 8.77
C SER A 156 -1.34 10.13 8.75
N VAL A 157 -2.09 10.28 9.84
CA VAL A 157 -3.25 11.17 9.88
C VAL A 157 -2.80 12.61 10.19
N PRO A 158 -3.16 13.62 9.37
CA PRO A 158 -2.67 14.98 9.51
C PRO A 158 -3.45 15.73 10.61
N MET A 159 -3.17 15.38 11.86
CA MET A 159 -3.72 16.00 13.06
C MET A 159 -3.17 17.41 13.25
N THR A 160 -4.03 18.35 13.62
CA THR A 160 -3.62 19.70 14.04
C THR A 160 -3.94 19.94 15.50
N SER A 161 -3.38 20.99 16.11
CA SER A 161 -3.70 21.37 17.49
C SER A 161 -5.17 21.79 17.68
N ALA A 162 -5.91 22.04 16.60
CA ALA A 162 -7.35 22.28 16.65
C ALA A 162 -8.18 20.98 16.77
N ASP A 163 -7.58 19.83 16.44
CA ASP A 163 -8.28 18.54 16.43
C ASP A 163 -8.14 17.77 17.75
N THR A 164 -7.19 18.14 18.61
CA THR A 164 -6.90 17.41 19.85
C THR A 164 -6.29 18.30 20.94
N ASN A 165 -6.56 17.96 22.20
CA ASN A 165 -5.91 18.56 23.36
C ASN A 165 -4.58 17.88 23.75
N PHE A 166 -4.17 16.87 22.99
CA PHE A 166 -2.95 16.09 23.22
C PHE A 166 -1.87 16.44 22.20
N THR A 167 -0.71 15.78 22.30
CA THR A 167 0.36 15.96 21.32
C THR A 167 -0.07 15.51 19.91
N THR A 168 0.25 16.31 18.91
CA THR A 168 0.17 15.95 17.49
C THR A 168 1.45 15.27 17.00
N SER A 169 2.49 15.16 17.83
CA SER A 169 3.70 14.47 17.47
C SER A 169 3.42 12.99 17.22
N VAL A 170 4.01 12.51 16.13
CA VAL A 170 4.01 11.10 15.72
C VAL A 170 5.40 10.49 15.83
N ALA A 171 6.39 11.22 16.35
CA ALA A 171 7.74 10.71 16.51
C ALA A 171 7.72 9.38 17.29
N PRO A 172 8.51 8.39 16.87
CA PRO A 172 9.57 8.46 15.85
C PRO A 172 9.10 8.19 14.41
N PHE A 173 7.79 7.97 14.18
CA PHE A 173 7.29 7.69 12.83
C PHE A 173 7.52 8.87 11.88
N THR A 174 7.67 8.55 10.59
CA THR A 174 7.78 9.53 9.51
C THR A 174 6.39 9.80 8.91
N PRO A 175 5.82 11.01 9.08
CA PRO A 175 4.53 11.34 8.48
C PRO A 175 4.68 11.59 6.97
N GLY A 176 3.57 11.51 6.23
CA GLY A 176 3.55 11.87 4.81
C GLY A 176 2.64 11.01 3.94
N ALA A 177 2.14 9.89 4.44
CA ALA A 177 1.35 8.96 3.65
C ALA A 177 -0.08 9.46 3.29
N TRP A 178 -0.60 10.48 3.97
CA TRP A 178 -2.00 10.92 3.81
C TRP A 178 -2.43 11.24 2.38
N PRO A 179 -1.64 11.96 1.54
CA PRO A 179 -2.04 12.23 0.16
C PRO A 179 -2.17 10.95 -0.67
N TYR A 180 -1.28 9.97 -0.47
CA TYR A 180 -1.35 8.66 -1.12
C TYR A 180 -2.56 7.85 -0.67
N PHE A 181 -2.90 7.90 0.62
CA PHE A 181 -4.11 7.31 1.14
C PHE A 181 -5.38 7.91 0.49
N VAL A 182 -5.46 9.24 0.38
CA VAL A 182 -6.58 9.91 -0.31
C VAL A 182 -6.63 9.55 -1.79
N GLN A 183 -5.47 9.44 -2.45
CA GLN A 183 -5.37 8.98 -3.82
C GLN A 183 -5.90 7.54 -3.99
N ALA A 184 -5.57 6.64 -3.07
CA ALA A 184 -6.09 5.27 -3.04
C ALA A 184 -7.63 5.23 -2.96
N LEU A 185 -8.24 6.08 -2.12
CA LEU A 185 -9.71 6.20 -2.03
C LEU A 185 -10.33 6.67 -3.36
N ASN A 186 -9.66 7.59 -4.05
CA ASN A 186 -10.10 8.05 -5.37
C ASN A 186 -10.01 6.94 -6.42
N TRP A 187 -8.91 6.17 -6.44
CA TRP A 187 -8.77 5.00 -7.32
C TRP A 187 -9.83 3.94 -7.04
N ALA A 188 -10.12 3.66 -5.76
CA ALA A 188 -11.20 2.75 -5.37
C ALA A 188 -12.55 3.20 -5.95
N LYS A 189 -12.90 4.48 -5.75
CA LYS A 189 -14.14 5.07 -6.26
C LYS A 189 -14.21 4.99 -7.79
N GLN A 190 -13.15 5.38 -8.49
CA GLN A 190 -13.07 5.36 -9.95
C GLN A 190 -13.24 3.95 -10.54
N ASN A 191 -12.76 2.93 -9.82
CA ASN A 191 -12.86 1.53 -10.23
C ASN A 191 -14.11 0.81 -9.67
N GLY A 192 -15.03 1.53 -9.03
CA GLY A 192 -16.25 0.98 -8.47
C GLY A 192 -15.98 -0.09 -7.39
N LEU A 193 -15.01 0.21 -6.51
CA LEU A 193 -14.64 -0.58 -5.34
C LEU A 193 -15.03 0.18 -4.07
N HIS A 194 -15.68 -0.53 -3.14
CA HIS A 194 -15.91 -0.03 -1.80
C HIS A 194 -14.63 -0.11 -0.98
N THR A 195 -14.50 0.77 0.01
CA THR A 195 -13.31 0.80 0.88
C THR A 195 -13.69 0.65 2.34
N ILE A 196 -12.95 -0.20 3.05
CA ILE A 196 -12.89 -0.21 4.51
C ILE A 196 -11.62 0.53 4.91
N VAL A 197 -11.77 1.72 5.51
CA VAL A 197 -10.67 2.46 6.13
C VAL A 197 -10.41 1.87 7.51
N ASP A 198 -9.19 1.41 7.74
CA ASP A 198 -8.82 0.65 8.91
C ASP A 198 -7.70 1.38 9.67
N LEU A 199 -8.01 1.92 10.85
CA LEU A 199 -6.99 2.47 11.74
C LEU A 199 -6.21 1.30 12.36
N HIS A 200 -5.10 0.94 11.71
CA HIS A 200 -4.40 -0.32 11.93
C HIS A 200 -3.38 -0.26 13.07
N GLY A 201 -2.85 0.94 13.34
CA GLY A 201 -1.96 1.22 14.47
C GLY A 201 -2.51 2.35 15.32
N ALA A 202 -2.65 2.14 16.62
CA ALA A 202 -3.06 3.15 17.59
C ALA A 202 -1.87 3.65 18.42
N PRO A 203 -1.90 4.90 18.96
CA PRO A 203 -0.90 5.37 19.90
C PRO A 203 -0.67 4.39 21.05
N GLY A 204 0.60 4.08 21.34
CA GLY A 204 0.99 3.13 22.39
C GLY A 204 0.85 1.66 22.02
N SER A 205 0.47 1.33 20.78
CA SER A 205 0.17 -0.02 20.29
C SER A 205 -1.01 -0.69 21.02
N GLN A 206 -1.98 -1.19 20.27
CA GLN A 206 -3.14 -1.89 20.80
C GLN A 206 -2.94 -3.41 20.99
N ASN A 207 -1.85 -3.97 20.47
CA ASN A 207 -1.61 -5.41 20.47
C ASN A 207 -0.14 -5.83 20.71
N GLY A 208 0.80 -4.89 20.64
CA GLY A 208 2.23 -5.14 20.80
C GLY A 208 2.90 -5.78 19.57
N PHE A 209 2.23 -5.88 18.42
CA PHE A 209 2.78 -6.48 17.20
C PHE A 209 3.36 -5.42 16.26
N ASP A 210 4.29 -5.84 15.40
CA ASP A 210 4.89 -5.01 14.35
C ASP A 210 3.84 -4.34 13.45
N ASN A 211 2.75 -5.04 13.12
CA ASN A 211 1.66 -4.52 12.30
C ASN A 211 0.82 -3.42 12.97
N SER A 212 1.00 -3.15 14.27
CA SER A 212 0.46 -1.94 14.91
C SER A 212 1.37 -0.72 14.73
N GLY A 213 2.53 -0.90 14.10
CA GLY A 213 3.62 0.05 13.94
C GLY A 213 4.76 -0.19 14.93
N GLN A 214 4.48 -0.75 16.11
CA GLN A 214 5.46 -0.94 17.19
C GLN A 214 5.32 -2.31 17.84
N LEU A 215 6.29 -3.19 17.58
CA LEU A 215 6.53 -4.43 18.29
C LEU A 215 7.01 -4.09 19.71
N THR A 216 6.21 -4.44 20.71
CA THR A 216 6.52 -4.18 22.12
C THR A 216 5.89 -5.25 23.02
N SER A 217 6.61 -5.63 24.07
CA SER A 217 6.06 -6.51 25.11
C SER A 217 5.08 -5.79 26.04
N ASN A 218 5.03 -4.46 26.00
CA ASN A 218 4.23 -3.62 26.89
C ASN A 218 3.35 -2.65 26.09
N PRO A 219 2.34 -3.12 25.33
CA PRO A 219 1.39 -2.24 24.66
C PRO A 219 0.62 -1.42 25.71
N THR A 220 0.55 -0.11 25.52
CA THR A 220 -0.07 0.81 26.48
C THR A 220 -1.39 1.38 26.03
N TRP A 221 -1.83 1.15 24.78
CA TRP A 221 -3.07 1.76 24.26
C TRP A 221 -4.28 1.53 25.18
N GLY A 222 -4.47 0.30 25.66
CA GLY A 222 -5.63 -0.06 26.50
C GLY A 222 -5.52 0.36 27.96
N THR A 223 -4.35 0.78 28.43
CA THR A 223 -4.08 1.12 29.84
C THR A 223 -3.74 2.59 30.06
N ASP A 224 -3.34 3.32 29.00
CA ASP A 224 -3.13 4.76 28.99
C ASP A 224 -4.34 5.49 28.39
N GLN A 225 -5.06 6.21 29.25
CA GLN A 225 -6.23 7.00 28.86
C GLN A 225 -5.90 8.06 27.79
N THR A 226 -4.66 8.56 27.76
CA THR A 226 -4.20 9.54 26.77
C THR A 226 -4.18 8.89 25.38
N SER A 227 -3.63 7.68 25.29
CA SER A 227 -3.57 6.90 24.05
C SER A 227 -4.97 6.61 23.49
N VAL A 228 -5.91 6.16 24.32
CA VAL A 228 -7.32 5.95 23.91
C VAL A 228 -7.95 7.25 23.42
N SER A 229 -7.77 8.36 24.14
CA SER A 229 -8.38 9.65 23.79
C SER A 229 -7.83 10.19 22.48
N ARG A 230 -6.52 10.05 22.25
CA ARG A 230 -5.89 10.38 20.96
C ARG A 230 -6.44 9.53 19.82
N THR A 231 -6.61 8.22 20.02
CA THR A 231 -7.24 7.33 19.00
C THR A 231 -8.63 7.84 18.60
N LEU A 232 -9.45 8.27 19.56
CA LEU A 232 -10.79 8.81 19.26
C LEU A 232 -10.72 10.10 18.44
N ASP A 233 -9.82 11.03 18.78
CA ASP A 233 -9.61 12.26 18.01
C ASP A 233 -9.15 11.95 16.57
N ILE A 234 -8.27 10.98 16.42
CA ILE A 234 -7.77 10.52 15.12
C ILE A 234 -8.91 9.94 14.27
N VAL A 235 -9.76 9.08 14.85
CA VAL A 235 -10.95 8.54 14.17
C VAL A 235 -11.91 9.65 13.74
N ARG A 236 -12.10 10.68 14.59
CA ARG A 236 -12.93 11.86 14.23
C ARG A 236 -12.34 12.60 13.04
N VAL A 237 -11.02 12.81 12.99
CA VAL A 237 -10.35 13.48 11.86
C VAL A 237 -10.45 12.67 10.58
N ILE A 238 -10.25 11.35 10.64
CA ILE A 238 -10.46 10.46 9.48
C ILE A 238 -11.89 10.61 8.96
N THR A 239 -12.88 10.47 9.85
CA THR A 239 -14.30 10.59 9.49
C THR A 239 -14.63 11.97 8.91
N LYS A 240 -14.11 13.05 9.48
CA LYS A 240 -14.33 14.42 9.00
C LYS A 240 -13.72 14.66 7.61
N LYS A 241 -12.55 14.07 7.32
CA LYS A 241 -11.81 14.34 6.07
C LYS A 241 -12.22 13.41 4.92
N VAL A 242 -12.53 12.15 5.21
CA VAL A 242 -12.79 11.13 4.18
C VAL A 242 -14.05 10.29 4.44
N GLY A 243 -14.79 10.57 5.50
CA GLY A 243 -16.11 9.98 5.72
C GLY A 243 -17.08 10.46 4.65
N GLY A 244 -17.81 9.51 4.05
CA GLY A 244 -18.88 9.74 3.07
C GLY A 244 -20.26 9.71 3.71
#